data_AF-A0A969D4W9-F1
#
_entry.id   AF-A0A969D4W9-F1
#
_cell.length_a   1.000
_cell.length_b   1.000
_cell.length_c   1.000
_cell.angle_alpha   90.00
_cell.angle_beta   90.00
_cell.angle_gamma   90.00
#
_symmetry.space_group_name_H-M   'P 1'
#
loop_
_entity.id
_entity.type
_entity.pdbx_description
1 polymer ?
#
loop_
_entity_poly.entity_id
_entity_poly.type
_entity_poly.pdbx_seq_one_letter_code
_entity_poly.pdbx_strand_id
1 'polypeptide(L)'
;MAASTRQDRSLLALLIAGAVGLVLLPWYALESGFWGFAWLAAYPDASAAPALLQAAWHDRGWLWPLFLALALPLPALFGHRH
;
A
#
# COMPACT_ATOMS: atom_id res chain seq x y z
N MET A 1 -14.41 27.67 2.56
CA MET A 1 -13.38 27.05 3.43
C MET A 1 -13.70 25.60 3.87
N ALA A 2 -14.92 25.07 3.73
CA ALA A 2 -15.24 23.68 4.14
C ALA A 2 -14.77 22.56 3.17
N ALA A 3 -14.40 22.90 1.93
CA ALA A 3 -14.03 21.91 0.91
C ALA A 3 -12.63 21.30 1.13
N SER A 4 -11.67 22.11 1.60
CA SER A 4 -10.27 21.69 1.81
C SER A 4 -10.14 20.60 2.88
N THR A 5 -10.84 20.73 4.02
CA THR A 5 -10.78 19.74 5.11
C THR A 5 -11.39 18.38 4.74
N ARG A 6 -12.42 18.36 3.88
CA ARG A 6 -13.00 17.10 3.37
C ARG A 6 -12.05 16.44 2.38
N GLN A 7 -11.41 17.23 1.52
CA GLN A 7 -10.43 16.74 0.55
C GLN A 7 -9.21 16.12 1.25
N ASP A 8 -8.65 16.77 2.28
CA ASP A 8 -7.50 16.25 3.04
C ASP A 8 -7.81 14.91 3.72
N ARG A 9 -9.03 14.77 4.27
CA ARG A 9 -9.48 13.52 4.89
C ARG A 9 -9.63 12.40 3.87
N SER A 10 -10.20 12.69 2.71
CA SER A 10 -10.30 11.71 1.63
C SER A 10 -8.92 11.30 1.11
N LEU A 11 -8.00 12.26 0.95
CA LEU A 11 -6.62 11.99 0.54
C LEU A 11 -5.89 11.12 1.58
N LEU A 12 -6.02 11.44 2.87
CA LEU A 12 -5.49 10.61 3.95
C LEU A 12 -6.07 9.20 3.92
N ALA A 13 -7.39 9.07 3.75
CA ALA A 13 -8.04 7.76 3.69
C ALA A 13 -7.53 6.92 2.50
N LEU A 14 -7.38 7.54 1.32
CA LEU A 14 -6.82 6.89 0.14
C LEU A 14 -5.36 6.50 0.31
N LEU A 15 -4.56 7.34 0.97
CA LEU A 15 -3.16 7.05 1.27
C LEU A 15 -3.02 5.87 2.24
N ILE A 16 -3.85 5.83 3.29
CA ILE A 16 -3.89 4.71 4.22
C ILE A 16 -4.33 3.44 3.50
N ALA A 17 -5.38 3.51 2.67
CA ALA A 17 -5.84 2.35 1.90
C ALA A 17 -4.77 1.81 0.94
N GLY A 18 -4.07 2.70 0.22
CA GLY A 18 -2.94 2.33 -0.64
C GLY A 18 -1.77 1.74 0.15
N ALA A 19 -1.43 2.32 1.31
CA ALA A 19 -0.37 1.82 2.18
C ALA A 19 -0.70 0.43 2.72
N VAL A 20 -1.93 0.23 3.20
CA VAL A 20 -2.44 -1.07 3.64
C VAL A 20 -2.35 -2.10 2.51
N GLY A 21 -2.73 -1.72 1.28
CA GLY A 21 -2.57 -2.55 0.09
C GLY A 21 -1.12 -3.01 -0.13
N LEU A 22 -0.17 -2.08 -0.12
CA LEU A 22 1.24 -2.39 -0.39
C LEU A 22 1.93 -3.17 0.73
N VAL A 23 1.48 -3.00 1.98
CA VAL A 23 2.14 -3.57 3.16
C VAL A 23 1.52 -4.88 3.61
N LEU A 24 0.20 -5.06 3.45
CA LEU A 24 -0.52 -6.21 3.99
C LEU A 24 -1.10 -7.15 2.93
N LEU A 25 -1.45 -6.65 1.74
CA LEU A 25 -2.12 -7.48 0.74
C LEU A 25 -1.10 -8.12 -0.22
N PRO A 26 -1.38 -9.36 -0.71
CA PRO A 26 -0.55 -10.03 -1.71
C PRO A 26 -0.34 -9.14 -2.95
N TRP A 27 0.93 -8.96 -3.35
CA TRP A 27 1.26 -8.11 -4.50
C TRP A 27 1.02 -8.79 -5.85
N TYR A 28 1.18 -10.12 -5.88
CA TYR A 28 0.97 -10.92 -7.10
C TYR A 28 -0.40 -11.59 -7.12
N ALA A 29 -0.82 -12.00 -8.31
CA ALA A 29 -2.03 -12.76 -8.50
C ALA A 29 -1.93 -14.12 -7.78
N LEU A 30 -2.99 -14.45 -7.05
CA LEU A 30 -3.12 -15.71 -6.32
C LEU A 30 -3.83 -16.75 -7.17
N GLU A 31 -3.36 -18.00 -7.15
CA GLU A 31 -3.97 -19.12 -7.89
C GLU A 31 -5.41 -19.39 -7.45
N SER A 32 -5.68 -19.36 -6.15
CA SER A 32 -7.01 -19.57 -5.56
C SER A 32 -7.84 -18.29 -5.41
N GLY A 33 -7.30 -17.14 -5.84
CA GLY A 33 -7.92 -15.83 -5.68
C GLY A 33 -7.85 -15.26 -4.25
N PHE A 34 -8.17 -13.97 -4.12
CA PHE A 34 -8.08 -13.25 -2.83
C PHE A 34 -9.09 -13.75 -1.79
N TRP A 35 -10.33 -14.04 -2.21
CA TRP A 35 -11.42 -14.46 -1.32
C TRP A 35 -11.36 -15.95 -0.95
N GLY A 36 -10.44 -16.71 -1.53
CA GLY A 36 -10.18 -18.10 -1.13
C GLY A 36 -9.39 -18.23 0.18
N PHE A 37 -8.79 -17.14 0.66
CA PHE A 37 -8.02 -17.02 1.91
C PHE A 37 -6.87 -18.04 2.11
N ALA A 38 -6.60 -18.94 1.16
CA ALA A 38 -5.48 -19.87 1.20
C ALA A 38 -4.12 -19.14 1.28
N TRP A 39 -4.07 -17.91 0.76
CA TRP A 39 -2.90 -17.03 0.85
C TRP A 39 -2.53 -16.66 2.29
N LEU A 40 -3.47 -16.68 3.26
CA LEU A 40 -3.12 -16.46 4.68
C LEU A 40 -2.25 -17.60 5.21
N ALA A 41 -2.50 -18.83 4.78
CA ALA A 41 -1.70 -19.99 5.19
C ALA A 41 -0.31 -19.98 4.54
N ALA A 42 -0.19 -19.41 3.35
CA ALA A 42 1.06 -19.22 2.64
C ALA A 42 1.76 -17.89 2.99
N TYR A 43 1.21 -17.08 3.89
CA TYR A 43 1.82 -15.80 4.25
C TYR A 43 2.99 -16.04 5.22
N PRO A 44 4.19 -15.46 5.01
CA PRO A 44 4.59 -14.48 3.99
C PRO A 44 5.50 -15.05 2.89
N ASP A 45 5.19 -16.22 2.32
CA ASP A 45 5.96 -16.79 1.20
C ASP A 45 5.83 -15.92 -0.07
N ALA A 46 6.78 -16.06 -0.99
CA ALA A 46 6.85 -15.26 -2.22
C ALA A 46 5.58 -15.27 -3.09
N SER A 47 4.70 -16.27 -2.95
CA SER A 47 3.42 -16.34 -3.68
C SER A 47 2.31 -15.50 -3.03
N ALA A 48 2.36 -15.27 -1.72
CA ALA A 48 1.36 -14.53 -0.95
C ALA A 48 1.91 -13.24 -0.31
N ALA A 49 3.21 -12.98 -0.45
CA ALA A 49 3.88 -11.85 0.17
C ALA A 49 3.40 -10.51 -0.40
N PRO A 50 3.25 -9.49 0.47
CA PRO A 50 2.90 -8.14 0.08
C PRO A 50 4.09 -7.43 -0.57
N ALA A 51 3.82 -6.30 -1.22
CA ALA A 51 4.82 -5.57 -2.00
C ALA A 51 6.05 -5.19 -1.16
N LEU A 52 5.85 -4.90 0.13
CA LEU A 52 6.94 -4.56 1.05
C LEU A 52 7.90 -5.74 1.25
N LEU A 53 7.35 -6.93 1.51
CA LEU A 53 8.17 -8.12 1.71
C LEU A 53 8.79 -8.61 0.40
N GLN A 54 8.09 -8.44 -0.72
CA GLN A 54 8.67 -8.67 -2.05
C GLN A 54 9.90 -7.79 -2.30
N ALA A 55 9.80 -6.51 -1.97
CA ALA A 55 10.88 -5.55 -2.13
C ALA A 55 12.08 -5.81 -1.20
N ALA A 56 11.80 -6.30 0.02
CA ALA A 56 12.81 -6.50 1.05
C ALA A 56 13.47 -7.89 1.04
N TRP A 57 12.70 -8.96 0.75
CA TRP A 57 13.14 -10.35 0.95
C TRP A 57 13.03 -11.26 -0.28
N HIS A 58 12.38 -10.83 -1.36
CA HIS A 58 12.23 -11.63 -2.59
C HIS A 58 12.91 -10.99 -3.81
N ASP A 59 13.97 -10.21 -3.59
CA ASP A 59 14.79 -9.57 -4.62
C ASP A 59 14.01 -8.64 -5.58
N ARG A 60 12.81 -8.18 -5.18
CA ARG A 60 11.97 -7.30 -6.01
C ARG A 60 12.16 -5.83 -5.64
N GLY A 61 13.41 -5.39 -5.52
CA GLY A 61 13.76 -4.01 -5.14
C GLY A 61 13.20 -2.93 -6.07
N TRP A 62 12.79 -3.29 -7.30
CA TRP A 62 12.09 -2.40 -8.22
C TRP A 62 10.72 -1.92 -7.72
N LEU A 63 10.20 -2.47 -6.63
CA LEU A 63 8.97 -2.01 -5.98
C LEU A 63 9.15 -0.79 -5.07
N TRP A 64 10.39 -0.46 -4.68
CA TRP A 64 10.67 0.73 -3.84
C TRP A 64 10.12 2.05 -4.39
N PRO A 65 10.21 2.34 -5.71
CA PRO A 65 9.58 3.51 -6.31
C PRO A 65 8.06 3.63 -6.07
N LEU A 66 7.32 2.52 -5.89
CA LEU A 66 5.89 2.60 -5.58
C LEU A 66 5.63 3.19 -4.19
N PHE A 67 6.44 2.83 -3.20
CA PHE A 67 6.35 3.41 -1.85
C PHE A 67 6.68 4.90 -1.87
N LEU A 68 7.65 5.32 -2.71
CA LEU A 68 7.96 6.73 -2.90
C LEU A 68 6.82 7.49 -3.58
N ALA A 69 6.20 6.90 -4.61
CA ALA A 69 5.03 7.49 -5.27
C ALA A 69 3.84 7.64 -4.31
N LEU A 70 3.64 6.67 -3.41
CA LEU A 70 2.62 6.77 -2.36
C LEU A 70 2.97 7.81 -1.30
N ALA A 71 4.26 8.02 -1.00
CA ALA A 71 4.71 9.04 -0.05
C ALA A 71 4.68 10.47 -0.62
N LEU A 72 4.72 10.62 -1.95
CA LEU A 72 4.77 11.91 -2.63
C LEU A 72 3.70 12.94 -2.21
N PRO A 73 2.41 12.59 -2.01
CA PRO A 73 1.39 13.53 -1.55
C PRO A 73 1.43 13.81 -0.03
N LEU A 74 2.22 13.09 0.77
CA LEU A 74 2.28 13.31 2.23
C LEU A 74 2.63 14.75 2.61
N PRO A 75 3.64 15.41 2.01
CA PRO A 75 3.98 16.80 2.34
C PRO A 75 2.82 17.78 2.10
N ALA A 76 1.99 17.54 1.07
CA ALA A 76 0.84 18.39 0.77
C ALA A 76 -0.21 18.37 1.89
N LEU A 77 -0.32 17.26 2.64
CA LEU A 77 -1.22 17.15 3.79
C LEU A 77 -0.71 17.92 5.02
N PHE A 78 0.60 18.10 5.16
CA PHE A 78 1.20 18.85 6.26
C PHE A 78 1.29 20.36 5.96
N GLY A 79 1.44 20.74 4.69
CA GLY A 79 1.53 22.15 4.26
C GLY A 79 0.27 22.99 4.51
N HIS A 80 -0.91 22.37 4.62
CA HIS A 80 -2.17 23.08 4.90
C HIS A 80 -2.39 23.44 6.39
N ARG A 81 -1.46 23.08 7.28
CA ARG A 81 -1.61 23.22 8.74
C ARG A 81 -0.96 24.48 9.34
N HIS A 82 -0.36 25.33 8.52
CA HIS A 82 0.25 26.62 8.90
C HIS A 82 -0.53 27.78 8.29
#